data_AF-A0A2E6TSA5-F1
#
_entry.id   AF-A0A2E6TSA5-F1
#
_cell.length_a   1.000
_cell.length_b   1.000
_cell.length_c   1.000
_cell.angle_alpha   90.00
_cell.angle_beta   90.00
_cell.angle_gamma   90.00
#
_symmetry.space_group_name_H-M   'P 1'
#
loop_
_entity.id
_entity.type
_entity.pdbx_description
1 polymer ?
#
loop_
_entity_poly.entity_id
_entity_poly.type
_entity_poly.pdbx_seq_one_letter_code
_entity_poly.pdbx_strand_id
1 'polypeptide(L)'
;MKTLIQQAALGFLMVLVCACSKTAEADYNTLDFREGLAHVPGSDTPFTGRAVSFFANEQMKIEVHFEQGLEEGSEVAWYQDGRKESEGTRKKGEWDGLLTHWYPDGQKMAEYTYAQGKLTGRKNWDEQGNPITPSEKRPAGK
;
A
#
# COMPACT_ATOMS: atom_id res chain seq x y z
N MET A 1 -27.10 30.80 48.81
CA MET A 1 -27.45 29.36 48.61
C MET A 1 -27.48 29.13 47.11
N LYS A 2 -26.42 28.55 46.53
CA LYS A 2 -26.43 27.24 45.80
C LYS A 2 -27.64 27.15 44.84
N THR A 3 -27.53 27.15 43.51
CA THR A 3 -26.69 26.35 42.57
C THR A 3 -26.91 26.94 41.16
N LEU A 4 -25.89 27.18 40.30
CA LEU A 4 -25.39 26.33 39.19
C LEU A 4 -26.55 25.70 38.37
N ILE A 5 -26.65 25.84 37.03
CA ILE A 5 -25.70 25.38 36.01
C ILE A 5 -25.84 26.21 34.72
N GLN A 6 -24.68 26.53 34.12
CA GLN A 6 -24.49 27.11 32.79
C GLN A 6 -25.07 26.26 31.65
N GLN A 7 -25.65 26.90 30.64
CA GLN A 7 -25.41 26.50 29.25
C GLN A 7 -24.83 27.72 28.52
N ALA A 8 -23.50 27.81 28.52
CA ALA A 8 -22.80 28.72 27.62
C ALA A 8 -22.83 28.09 26.22
N ALA A 9 -23.65 28.65 25.34
CA ALA A 9 -23.53 28.44 23.91
C ALA A 9 -22.22 29.12 23.46
N LEU A 10 -21.14 28.34 23.46
CA LEU A 10 -19.83 28.77 23.02
C LEU A 10 -19.64 28.32 21.57
N GLY A 11 -19.26 29.26 20.70
CA GLY A 11 -18.46 28.93 19.52
C GLY A 11 -19.23 28.81 18.21
N PHE A 12 -19.56 29.96 17.64
CA PHE A 12 -19.38 30.15 16.21
C PHE A 12 -17.90 29.87 15.86
N LEU A 13 -17.66 29.25 14.71
CA LEU A 13 -16.35 28.96 14.10
C LEU A 13 -15.69 27.61 14.46
N MET A 14 -16.11 26.57 13.74
CA MET A 14 -15.18 25.87 12.86
C MET A 14 -15.98 25.26 11.72
N VAL A 15 -16.17 26.04 10.65
CA VAL A 15 -16.23 25.41 9.32
C VAL A 15 -14.84 24.82 9.15
N LEU A 16 -14.66 23.58 9.61
CA LEU A 16 -13.59 22.73 9.15
C LEU A 16 -13.99 22.45 7.71
N VAL A 17 -13.62 23.38 6.82
CA VAL A 17 -13.36 23.05 5.43
C VAL A 17 -12.24 22.02 5.58
N CYS A 18 -12.63 20.76 5.71
CA CYS A 18 -11.75 19.66 5.40
C CYS A 18 -11.43 19.92 3.94
N ALA A 19 -10.34 20.64 3.69
CA ALA A 19 -9.67 20.66 2.42
C ALA A 19 -9.11 19.25 2.25
N CYS A 20 -10.01 18.27 2.12
CA CYS A 20 -9.73 17.06 1.40
C CYS A 20 -9.39 17.55 0.00
N SER A 21 -8.11 17.77 -0.25
CA SER A 21 -7.52 17.34 -1.51
C SER A 21 -8.00 15.91 -1.70
N LYS A 22 -9.17 15.75 -2.33
CA LYS A 22 -9.66 14.45 -2.75
C LYS A 22 -8.64 13.99 -3.77
N THR A 23 -7.67 13.21 -3.32
CA THR A 23 -6.75 12.49 -4.19
C THR A 23 -7.61 11.80 -5.25
N ALA A 24 -7.28 11.97 -6.53
CA ALA A 24 -8.03 11.32 -7.59
C ALA A 24 -8.05 9.81 -7.33
N GLU A 25 -9.22 9.19 -7.41
CA GLU A 25 -9.42 7.75 -7.23
C GLU A 25 -9.74 7.10 -8.58
N ALA A 26 -9.12 5.95 -8.87
CA ALA A 26 -9.42 5.13 -10.03
C ALA A 26 -9.55 3.65 -9.65
N ASP A 27 -10.28 2.88 -10.47
CA ASP A 27 -10.16 1.41 -10.45
C ASP A 27 -8.85 1.03 -11.14
N TYR A 28 -7.95 0.38 -10.40
CA TYR A 28 -6.65 -0.07 -10.88
C TYR A 28 -6.76 -0.90 -12.16
N ASN A 29 -7.81 -1.72 -12.30
CA ASN A 29 -7.99 -2.59 -13.46
C ASN A 29 -8.40 -1.82 -14.72
N THR A 30 -8.78 -0.55 -14.58
CA THR A 30 -9.20 0.29 -15.72
C THR A 30 -8.08 1.16 -16.25
N LEU A 31 -7.01 1.36 -15.48
CA LEU A 31 -5.85 2.16 -15.89
C LEU A 31 -5.19 1.58 -17.15
N ASP A 32 -4.80 2.46 -18.07
CA ASP A 32 -4.12 2.06 -19.30
C ASP A 32 -2.60 2.10 -19.08
N PHE A 33 -1.98 0.92 -19.03
CA PHE A 33 -0.54 0.79 -18.80
C PHE A 33 0.21 0.72 -20.14
N ARG A 34 0.99 1.75 -20.43
CA ARG A 34 1.79 1.86 -21.66
C ARG A 34 3.21 2.24 -21.29
N GLU A 35 4.17 1.45 -21.76
CA GLU A 35 5.60 1.65 -21.49
C GLU A 35 5.94 1.74 -19.98
N GLY A 36 5.18 1.03 -19.14
CA GLY A 36 5.36 1.06 -17.68
C GLY A 36 4.74 2.26 -16.97
N LEU A 37 4.03 3.14 -17.68
CA LEU A 37 3.29 4.27 -17.11
C LEU A 37 1.79 4.01 -17.14
N ALA A 38 1.12 4.25 -16.01
CA ALA A 38 -0.32 4.27 -15.90
C ALA A 38 -0.88 5.57 -16.49
N HIS A 39 -1.92 5.45 -17.32
CA HIS A 39 -2.63 6.58 -17.91
C HIS A 39 -4.11 6.54 -17.56
N VAL A 40 -4.74 7.72 -17.63
CA VAL A 40 -6.19 7.84 -17.52
C VAL A 40 -6.85 7.04 -18.66
N PRO A 41 -7.88 6.22 -18.38
CA PRO A 41 -8.49 5.37 -19.40
C PRO A 41 -9.00 6.18 -20.60
N GLY A 42 -8.60 5.78 -21.81
CA GLY A 42 -8.98 6.49 -23.05
C GLY A 42 -8.28 7.84 -23.27
N SER A 43 -7.20 8.12 -22.55
CA SER A 43 -6.43 9.36 -22.64
C SER A 43 -4.92 9.09 -22.64
N ASP A 44 -4.14 10.01 -23.20
CA ASP A 44 -2.67 10.01 -23.14
C ASP A 44 -2.13 10.71 -21.88
N THR A 45 -3.01 11.12 -20.96
CA THR A 45 -2.61 11.78 -19.71
C THR A 45 -2.11 10.75 -18.69
N PRO A 46 -0.88 10.86 -18.17
CA PRO A 46 -0.40 10.01 -17.09
C PRO A 46 -1.27 10.16 -15.84
N PHE A 47 -1.60 9.05 -15.20
CA PHE A 47 -2.46 9.04 -14.02
C PHE A 47 -1.69 9.54 -12.79
N THR A 48 -2.34 10.38 -11.98
CA THR A 48 -1.83 10.82 -10.67
C THR A 48 -2.96 10.69 -9.67
N GLY A 49 -2.76 9.90 -8.61
CA GLY A 49 -3.80 9.60 -7.64
C GLY A 49 -3.68 8.20 -7.04
N ARG A 50 -4.73 7.79 -6.34
CA ARG A 50 -4.87 6.48 -5.72
C ARG A 50 -5.67 5.56 -6.64
N ALA A 51 -5.16 4.36 -6.89
CA ALA A 51 -5.86 3.34 -7.65
C ALA A 51 -6.14 2.13 -6.77
N VAL A 52 -7.37 1.61 -6.81
CA VAL A 52 -7.80 0.47 -6.00
C VAL A 52 -8.41 -0.62 -6.85
N SER A 53 -8.33 -1.87 -6.41
CA SER A 53 -9.17 -2.95 -6.95
C SER A 53 -9.80 -3.76 -5.83
N PHE A 54 -10.85 -4.51 -6.18
CA PHE A 54 -11.61 -5.33 -5.27
C PHE A 54 -11.65 -6.78 -5.75
N PHE A 55 -11.79 -7.70 -4.80
CA PHE A 55 -12.17 -9.08 -5.07
C PHE A 55 -13.65 -9.15 -5.50
N ALA A 56 -14.07 -10.32 -6.02
CA ALA A 56 -15.46 -10.56 -6.40
C ALA A 56 -16.46 -10.43 -5.24
N ASN A 57 -15.99 -10.57 -4.00
CA ASN A 57 -16.79 -10.36 -2.78
C ASN A 57 -16.72 -8.91 -2.25
N GLU A 58 -16.29 -7.96 -3.09
CA GLU A 58 -16.22 -6.53 -2.79
C GLU A 58 -15.20 -6.13 -1.71
N GLN A 59 -14.40 -7.08 -1.20
CA GLN A 59 -13.29 -6.77 -0.31
C GLN A 59 -12.13 -6.16 -1.10
N MET A 60 -11.44 -5.18 -0.49
CA MET A 60 -10.30 -4.53 -1.13
C MET A 60 -9.20 -5.55 -1.41
N LYS A 61 -8.65 -5.50 -2.63
CA LYS A 61 -7.60 -6.41 -3.11
C LYS A 61 -6.25 -5.72 -3.19
N ILE A 62 -6.22 -4.51 -3.73
CA ILE A 62 -4.99 -3.72 -3.84
C ILE A 62 -5.31 -2.23 -3.76
N GLU A 63 -4.35 -1.47 -3.26
CA GLU A 63 -4.31 -0.03 -3.26
C GLU A 63 -2.89 0.41 -3.64
N VAL A 64 -2.77 1.24 -4.66
CA VAL A 64 -1.49 1.73 -5.19
C VAL A 64 -1.59 3.24 -5.42
N HIS A 65 -0.54 3.97 -5.09
CA HIS A 65 -0.45 5.40 -5.37
C HIS A 65 0.43 5.66 -6.60
N PHE A 66 0.00 6.62 -7.42
CA PHE A 66 0.65 7.01 -8.66
C PHE A 66 0.93 8.52 -8.69
N GLU A 67 2.08 8.89 -9.25
CA GLU A 67 2.47 10.26 -9.58
C GLU A 67 3.02 10.27 -11.02
N GLN A 68 2.42 11.06 -11.90
CA GLN A 68 2.80 11.15 -13.33
C GLN A 68 2.90 9.77 -14.03
N GLY A 69 1.97 8.87 -13.71
CA GLY A 69 1.86 7.52 -14.25
C GLY A 69 2.81 6.49 -13.63
N LEU A 70 3.73 6.90 -12.76
CA LEU A 70 4.61 5.99 -12.04
C LEU A 70 4.04 5.67 -10.67
N GLU A 71 4.23 4.45 -10.19
CA GLU A 71 3.93 4.12 -8.78
C GLU A 71 4.84 4.95 -7.85
N GLU A 72 4.23 5.69 -6.93
CA GLU A 72 4.89 6.61 -6.00
C GLU A 72 4.10 6.67 -4.70
N GLY A 73 4.73 6.30 -3.59
CA GLY A 73 4.07 6.21 -2.28
C GLY A 73 3.69 4.78 -1.93
N SER A 74 2.63 4.59 -1.15
CA SER A 74 2.29 3.28 -0.60
C SER A 74 1.62 2.35 -1.61
N GLU A 75 2.00 1.08 -1.55
CA GLU A 75 1.33 -0.05 -2.17
C GLU A 75 0.94 -1.06 -1.07
N VAL A 76 -0.32 -1.48 -1.06
CA VAL A 76 -0.83 -2.48 -0.13
C VAL A 76 -1.70 -3.47 -0.89
N ALA A 77 -1.50 -4.76 -0.65
CA ALA A 77 -2.36 -5.83 -1.13
C ALA A 77 -2.96 -6.59 0.04
N TRP A 78 -4.15 -7.15 -0.16
CA TRP A 78 -4.89 -7.89 0.85
C TRP A 78 -5.30 -9.25 0.32
N TYR A 79 -5.38 -10.23 1.21
CA TYR A 79 -6.09 -11.47 1.00
C TYR A 79 -7.59 -11.23 0.91
N GLN A 80 -8.30 -12.20 0.33
CA GLN A 80 -9.74 -12.11 0.16
C GLN A 80 -10.50 -11.95 1.49
N ASP A 81 -9.94 -12.37 2.62
CA ASP A 81 -10.54 -12.20 3.95
C ASP A 81 -10.28 -10.82 4.59
N GLY A 82 -9.54 -9.93 3.91
CA GLY A 82 -9.21 -8.57 4.36
C GLY A 82 -7.94 -8.47 5.20
N ARG A 83 -7.19 -9.55 5.42
CA ARG A 83 -5.85 -9.49 6.03
C ARG A 83 -4.83 -9.02 4.99
N LYS A 84 -3.77 -8.32 5.42
CA LYS A 84 -2.72 -7.86 4.50
C LYS A 84 -1.99 -9.06 3.91
N GLU A 85 -1.79 -9.02 2.60
CA GLU A 85 -0.92 -9.93 1.86
C GLU A 85 0.47 -9.31 1.71
N SER A 86 0.53 -8.03 1.36
CA SER A 86 1.78 -7.28 1.26
C SER A 86 1.59 -5.79 1.53
N GLU A 87 2.68 -5.13 1.90
CA GLU A 87 2.74 -3.68 2.12
C GLU A 87 4.17 -3.19 1.92
N GLY A 88 4.31 -2.10 1.17
CA GLY A 88 5.58 -1.42 0.97
C GLY A 88 5.40 -0.05 0.34
N THR A 89 6.53 0.57 -0.01
CA THR A 89 6.58 1.87 -0.65
C THR A 89 7.25 1.77 -2.01
N ARG A 90 6.66 2.44 -2.99
CA ARG A 90 7.19 2.64 -4.34
C ARG A 90 7.76 4.05 -4.49
N LYS A 91 8.80 4.17 -5.28
CA LYS A 91 9.39 5.44 -5.70
C LYS A 91 9.80 5.34 -7.16
N LYS A 92 9.20 6.15 -8.01
CA LYS A 92 9.42 6.12 -9.47
C LYS A 92 9.26 4.71 -10.08
N GLY A 93 8.26 3.96 -9.63
CA GLY A 93 7.98 2.60 -10.11
C GLY A 93 8.80 1.49 -9.46
N GLU A 94 9.80 1.81 -8.64
CA GLU A 94 10.66 0.82 -7.96
C GLU A 94 10.32 0.71 -6.48
N TRP A 95 10.57 -0.44 -5.86
CA TRP A 95 10.46 -0.58 -4.41
C TRP A 95 11.53 0.28 -3.70
N ASP A 96 11.12 0.98 -2.64
CA ASP A 96 11.98 1.81 -1.80
C ASP A 96 11.69 1.56 -0.31
N GLY A 97 12.70 1.11 0.44
CA GLY A 97 12.54 0.77 1.85
C GLY A 97 12.04 -0.66 2.08
N LEU A 98 11.15 -0.84 3.07
CA LEU A 98 10.70 -2.15 3.52
C LEU A 98 9.46 -2.59 2.74
N LEU A 99 9.54 -3.77 2.13
CA LEU A 99 8.40 -4.52 1.60
C LEU A 99 8.19 -5.73 2.50
N THR A 100 7.00 -5.85 3.08
CA THR A 100 6.62 -6.99 3.92
C THR A 100 5.56 -7.82 3.22
N HIS A 101 5.68 -9.14 3.32
CA HIS A 101 4.67 -10.10 2.92
C HIS A 101 4.25 -10.93 4.14
N TRP A 102 2.97 -11.27 4.20
CA TRP A 102 2.40 -12.12 5.24
C TRP A 102 1.84 -13.40 4.64
N TYR A 103 1.70 -14.43 5.47
CA TYR A 103 0.86 -15.59 5.17
C TYR A 103 -0.62 -15.21 5.38
N PRO A 104 -1.56 -16.00 4.82
CA PRO A 104 -2.98 -15.78 5.05
C PRO A 104 -3.32 -15.69 6.53
N ASP A 105 -2.67 -16.46 7.41
CA ASP A 105 -2.94 -16.42 8.85
C ASP A 105 -2.50 -15.11 9.56
N GLY A 106 -1.77 -14.23 8.87
CA GLY A 106 -1.23 -12.98 9.38
C GLY A 106 0.19 -13.07 9.93
N GLN A 107 0.82 -14.25 9.93
CA GLN A 107 2.23 -14.38 10.26
C GLN A 107 3.10 -13.79 9.15
N LYS A 108 4.26 -13.22 9.50
CA LYS A 108 5.20 -12.72 8.48
C LYS A 108 5.70 -13.86 7.63
N MET A 109 5.71 -13.67 6.31
CA MET A 109 6.28 -14.61 5.34
C MET A 109 7.65 -14.15 4.89
N ALA A 110 7.78 -12.87 4.54
CA ALA A 110 9.03 -12.30 4.06
C ALA A 110 9.13 -10.81 4.34
N GLU A 111 10.36 -10.34 4.49
CA GLU A 111 10.73 -8.92 4.48
C GLU A 111 11.83 -8.75 3.45
N TYR A 112 11.64 -7.78 2.57
CA TYR A 112 12.61 -7.35 1.58
C TYR A 112 12.95 -5.89 1.86
N THR A 113 14.24 -5.56 1.91
CA THR A 113 14.70 -4.18 2.05
C THR A 113 15.29 -3.72 0.73
N TYR A 114 14.81 -2.59 0.23
CA TYR A 114 15.28 -1.97 -1.00
C TYR A 114 15.93 -0.62 -0.72
N ALA A 115 17.00 -0.33 -1.45
CA ALA A 115 17.61 0.99 -1.49
C ALA A 115 17.94 1.33 -2.94
N GLN A 116 17.43 2.46 -3.43
CA GLN A 116 17.62 2.89 -4.83
C GLN A 116 17.17 1.80 -5.82
N GLY A 117 15.99 1.22 -5.57
CA GLY A 117 15.40 0.14 -6.39
C GLY A 117 16.08 -1.22 -6.26
N LYS A 118 17.17 -1.34 -5.50
CA LYS A 118 17.95 -2.58 -5.39
C LYS A 118 17.68 -3.30 -4.07
N LEU A 119 17.47 -4.61 -4.16
CA LEU A 119 17.33 -5.46 -2.98
C LEU A 119 18.65 -5.49 -2.19
N THR A 120 18.61 -5.04 -0.94
CA THR A 120 19.75 -5.00 0.00
C THR A 120 19.61 -5.98 1.16
N GLY A 121 18.39 -6.43 1.47
CA GLY A 121 18.14 -7.33 2.59
C GLY A 121 16.95 -8.25 2.33
N ARG A 122 17.03 -9.48 2.84
CA ARG A 122 15.95 -10.46 2.79
C ARG A 122 15.89 -11.25 4.09
N LYS A 123 14.70 -11.36 4.66
CA LYS A 123 14.37 -12.30 5.73
C LYS A 123 13.13 -13.09 5.31
N ASN A 124 13.08 -14.36 5.62
CA ASN A 124 11.91 -15.20 5.36
C ASN A 124 11.57 -15.96 6.63
N TRP A 125 10.31 -16.33 6.77
CA TRP A 125 9.81 -17.16 7.86
C TRP A 125 8.93 -18.26 7.28
N ASP A 126 8.87 -19.40 7.96
CA ASP A 126 7.89 -20.45 7.66
C ASP A 126 6.49 -20.07 8.21
N GLU A 127 5.49 -20.90 7.90
CA GLU A 127 4.11 -20.72 8.37
C GLU A 127 3.96 -20.84 9.91
N GLN A 128 5.00 -21.22 10.65
CA GLN A 128 5.01 -21.25 12.11
C GLN A 128 5.73 -20.03 12.70
N GLY A 129 6.19 -19.11 11.84
CA GLY A 129 6.88 -17.89 12.24
C GLY A 129 8.36 -18.12 12.58
N ASN A 130 8.95 -19.26 12.21
CA ASN A 130 10.37 -19.51 12.42
C ASN A 130 11.17 -18.91 11.26
N PRO A 131 12.27 -18.17 11.54
CA PRO A 131 13.13 -17.65 10.49
C PRO A 131 13.73 -18.77 9.62
N ILE A 132 13.55 -18.66 8.30
CA ILE A 132 14.21 -19.52 7.32
C ILE A 132 15.51 -18.82 6.91
N THR A 133 16.64 -19.36 7.35
CA THR A 133 17.94 -18.98 6.79
C THR A 133 18.05 -19.57 5.39
N PRO A 134 18.48 -18.81 4.37
CA PRO A 134 18.88 -19.42 3.11
C PRO A 134 19.95 -20.45 3.44
N SER A 135 19.69 -21.73 3.15
CA SER A 135 20.69 -22.77 3.33
C SER A 135 21.96 -22.30 2.61
N GLU A 136 23.06 -22.16 3.34
CA GLU A 136 24.37 -21.87 2.75
C GLU A 136 24.55 -22.79 1.55
N LYS A 137 24.89 -22.20 0.39
CA LYS A 137 25.07 -22.90 -0.88
C LYS A 137 25.61 -24.31 -0.63
N ARG A 138 24.77 -25.34 -0.81
CA ARG A 138 25.27 -26.71 -0.92
C ARG A 138 26.33 -26.65 -2.00
N PRO A 139 27.62 -26.95 -1.74
CA PRO A 139 28.61 -26.96 -2.80
C PRO A 139 28.05 -27.85 -3.90
N ALA A 140 28.02 -27.33 -5.12
CA ALA A 140 27.59 -28.10 -6.28
C ALA A 140 28.42 -29.37 -6.28
N GLY A 141 27.79 -30.50 -5.96
CA GLY A 141 28.43 -31.80 -6.03
C GLY A 141 28.99 -31.96 -7.43
N LYS A 142 30.30 -32.07 -7.53
CA LYS A 142 30.97 -32.74 -8.65
C LYS A 142 31.18 -34.18 -8.24
#